data_AF-A0A3B9VJW7-F1
#
_entry.id   AF-A0A3B9VJW7-F1
#
_cell.length_a   1.000
_cell.length_b   1.000
_cell.length_c   1.000
_cell.angle_alpha   90.00
_cell.angle_beta   90.00
_cell.angle_gamma   90.00
#
_symmetry.space_group_name_H-M   'P 1'
#
loop_
_entity.id
_entity.type
_entity.pdbx_description
1 polymer ?
#
loop_
_entity_poly.entity_id
_entity_poly.type
_entity_poly.pdbx_seq_one_letter_code
_entity_poly.pdbx_strand_id
1 'polypeptide(L)'
;DIKPLGRTLDDAAGEAFDKVARLLNLGFPGGPLIDRDAKDGRGDAINFPRGLNQAKDMAEHRFDFSFSGLKTAVSRYLAANPSYNRSDVSASFQEAVVDVLLDKA
;
A
#
# COMPACT_ATOMS: atom_id res chain seq x y z
N ASP A 1 -20.59 -23.22 7.63
CA ASP A 1 -20.61 -22.12 6.65
C ASP A 1 -19.57 -21.07 6.96
N ILE A 2 -18.84 -20.63 5.93
CA ILE A 2 -17.91 -19.51 6.00
C ILE A 2 -18.56 -18.32 5.30
N LYS A 3 -18.69 -17.19 5.99
CA LYS A 3 -19.21 -15.93 5.42
C LYS A 3 -18.10 -14.87 5.39
N PRO A 4 -17.82 -14.25 4.24
CA PRO A 4 -16.88 -13.15 4.15
C PRO A 4 -17.47 -11.90 4.85
N LEU A 5 -16.69 -11.29 5.74
CA LEU A 5 -17.07 -10.09 6.50
C LEU A 5 -16.58 -8.79 5.85
N GLY A 6 -15.62 -8.88 4.94
CA GLY A 6 -15.06 -7.75 4.19
C GLY A 6 -14.16 -8.25 3.06
N ARG A 7 -13.94 -7.39 2.06
CA ARG A 7 -13.06 -7.68 0.91
C ARG A 7 -12.40 -6.40 0.41
N THR A 8 -11.31 -6.54 -0.35
CA THR A 8 -10.82 -5.43 -1.16
C THR A 8 -11.86 -5.07 -2.24
N LEU A 9 -12.05 -3.78 -2.52
CA LEU A 9 -12.94 -3.33 -3.61
C LEU A 9 -12.26 -3.43 -4.98
N ASP A 10 -10.93 -3.36 -5.01
CA ASP A 10 -10.14 -3.33 -6.23
C ASP A 10 -9.16 -4.51 -6.23
N ASP A 11 -7.90 -4.27 -5.84
CA ASP A 11 -6.82 -5.23 -5.94
C ASP A 11 -6.52 -5.92 -4.61
N ALA A 12 -6.00 -7.15 -4.67
CA ALA A 12 -5.45 -7.82 -3.49
C ALA A 12 -4.18 -7.11 -2.99
N ALA A 13 -3.88 -7.22 -1.69
CA ALA A 13 -2.66 -6.66 -1.12
C ALA A 13 -1.40 -7.13 -1.86
N GLY A 14 -1.33 -8.43 -2.20
CA GLY A 14 -0.23 -9.01 -2.96
C GLY A 14 -0.01 -8.33 -4.33
N GLU A 15 -1.09 -7.99 -5.05
CA GLU A 15 -0.97 -7.27 -6.32
C GLU A 15 -0.45 -5.85 -6.12
N ALA A 16 -0.83 -5.19 -5.02
CA ALA A 16 -0.28 -3.89 -4.66
C ALA A 16 1.24 -3.97 -4.44
N PHE A 17 1.71 -4.97 -3.70
CA PHE A 17 3.13 -5.24 -3.52
C PHE A 17 3.85 -5.50 -4.85
N ASP A 18 3.30 -6.36 -5.72
CA ASP A 18 3.90 -6.67 -7.02
C ASP A 18 4.02 -5.43 -7.92
N LYS A 19 2.99 -4.58 -7.93
CA LYS A 19 2.98 -3.36 -8.74
C LYS A 19 3.99 -2.34 -8.24
N VAL A 20 4.08 -2.14 -6.93
CA VAL A 20 5.06 -1.21 -6.34
C VAL A 20 6.48 -1.74 -6.48
N ALA A 21 6.71 -3.04 -6.32
CA ALA A 21 8.02 -3.63 -6.55
C ALA A 21 8.51 -3.42 -7.98
N ARG A 22 7.59 -3.49 -8.97
CA ARG A 22 7.91 -3.15 -10.37
C ARG A 22 8.25 -1.67 -10.55
N LEU A 23 7.51 -0.75 -9.92
CA LEU A 23 7.80 0.69 -9.98
C LEU A 23 9.17 1.04 -9.37
N LEU A 24 9.60 0.30 -8.35
CA LEU A 24 10.88 0.47 -7.67
C LEU A 24 12.03 -0.34 -8.31
N ASN A 25 11.77 -1.02 -9.43
CA ASN A 25 12.74 -1.90 -10.11
C ASN A 25 13.31 -3.02 -9.21
N LEU A 26 12.51 -3.54 -8.28
CA LEU A 26 12.90 -4.64 -7.38
C LEU A 26 12.72 -6.03 -8.01
N GLY A 27 11.70 -6.19 -8.86
CA GLY A 27 11.36 -7.47 -9.51
C GLY A 27 10.09 -8.12 -8.95
N PHE A 28 10.02 -9.46 -9.00
CA PHE A 28 8.90 -10.29 -8.56
C PHE A 28 9.41 -11.56 -7.85
N PRO A 29 8.74 -12.10 -6.82
CA PRO A 29 7.49 -11.62 -6.19
C PRO A 29 7.70 -10.38 -5.33
N GLY A 30 6.76 -9.43 -5.39
CA GLY A 30 6.92 -8.09 -4.81
C GLY A 30 6.95 -8.06 -3.28
N GLY A 31 6.15 -8.91 -2.63
CA GLY A 31 6.05 -8.95 -1.16
C GLY A 31 7.41 -9.14 -0.46
N PRO A 32 8.11 -10.26 -0.68
CA PRO A 32 9.42 -10.50 -0.07
C PRO A 32 10.49 -9.47 -0.43
N LEU A 33 10.40 -8.88 -1.63
CA LEU A 33 11.36 -7.89 -2.10
C LEU A 33 11.17 -6.53 -1.42
N ILE A 34 9.91 -6.08 -1.29
CA ILE A 34 9.59 -4.86 -0.54
C ILE A 34 9.92 -5.05 0.94
N ASP A 35 9.56 -6.18 1.56
CA ASP A 35 9.87 -6.44 2.97
C ASP A 35 11.38 -6.40 3.24
N ARG A 36 12.19 -6.93 2.34
CA ARG A 36 13.66 -6.87 2.46
C ARG A 36 14.18 -5.45 2.29
N ASP A 37 13.71 -4.72 1.30
CA ASP A 37 14.18 -3.36 0.99
C ASP A 37 13.75 -2.33 2.04
N ALA A 38 12.58 -2.53 2.65
CA ALA A 38 12.01 -1.68 3.70
C ALA A 38 12.82 -1.68 5.01
N LYS A 39 13.59 -2.75 5.29
CA LYS A 39 14.41 -2.85 6.52
C LYS A 39 15.48 -1.78 6.63
N ASP A 40 15.91 -1.23 5.50
CA ASP A 40 16.91 -0.17 5.43
C ASP A 40 16.28 1.23 5.32
N GLY A 41 14.95 1.33 5.42
CA GLY A 41 14.19 2.57 5.30
C GLY A 41 13.45 2.96 6.57
N ARG A 42 12.81 4.12 6.53
CA ARG A 42 11.92 4.62 7.59
C ARG A 42 10.47 4.61 7.13
N GLY A 43 9.61 3.93 7.89
CA GLY A 43 8.16 3.81 7.59
C GLY A 43 7.38 5.12 7.67
N ASP A 44 7.95 6.14 8.32
CA ASP A 44 7.36 7.48 8.48
C ASP A 44 7.95 8.54 7.53
N ALA A 45 8.85 8.14 6.62
CA ALA A 45 9.51 9.08 5.71
C ALA A 45 8.56 9.71 4.70
N ILE A 46 7.53 8.98 4.27
CA ILE A 46 6.58 9.42 3.23
C ILE A 46 5.16 9.13 3.68
N ASN A 47 4.32 10.17 3.74
CA ASN A 47 2.93 10.00 4.14
C ASN A 47 2.06 9.57 2.94
N PHE A 48 1.99 8.27 2.67
CA PHE A 48 1.06 7.71 1.68
C PHE A 48 -0.39 7.62 2.19
N PRO A 49 -1.40 7.72 1.32
CA PRO A 49 -2.79 7.62 1.74
C PRO A 49 -3.13 6.19 2.20
N ARG A 50 -3.83 6.08 3.33
CA ARG A 50 -4.48 4.84 3.78
C ARG A 50 -5.87 4.80 3.13
N GLY A 51 -6.14 3.79 2.31
CA GLY A 51 -7.33 3.73 1.45
C GLY A 51 -8.66 3.70 2.22
N LEU A 52 -9.66 4.43 1.71
CA LEU A 52 -11.06 4.51 2.19
C LEU A 52 -11.28 5.04 3.62
N ASN A 53 -10.60 6.14 3.93
CA ASN A 53 -10.84 6.95 5.15
C ASN A 53 -11.70 8.21 4.91
N GLN A 54 -12.40 8.33 3.78
CA GLN A 54 -13.31 9.46 3.58
C GLN A 54 -14.68 9.16 4.22
N ALA A 55 -15.11 10.05 5.11
CA ALA A 55 -16.32 9.93 5.94
C ALA A 55 -17.62 9.62 5.16
N LYS A 56 -17.63 9.85 3.86
CA LYS A 56 -18.74 9.56 2.93
C LYS A 56 -18.97 8.06 2.69
N ASP A 57 -17.91 7.24 2.73
CA ASP A 57 -17.98 5.82 2.33
C ASP A 57 -18.23 4.87 3.53
N MET A 58 -18.23 5.40 4.75
CA MET A 58 -18.34 4.64 6.01
C MET A 58 -19.76 4.15 6.34
N ALA A 59 -20.79 4.64 5.65
CA ALA A 59 -22.19 4.27 5.91
C ALA A 59 -22.58 2.92 5.28
N GLU A 60 -22.01 2.55 4.12
CA GLU A 60 -22.34 1.32 3.38
C GLU A 60 -21.16 0.34 3.25
N HIS A 61 -19.90 0.78 3.46
CA HIS A 61 -18.69 0.05 3.11
C HIS A 61 -17.59 0.07 4.21
N ARG A 62 -18.01 -0.07 5.49
CA ARG A 62 -17.11 0.07 6.67
C ARG A 62 -15.83 -0.78 6.61
N PHE A 63 -15.90 -1.99 6.06
CA PHE A 63 -14.77 -2.95 6.03
C PHE A 63 -14.04 -3.02 4.68
N ASP A 64 -14.44 -2.19 3.72
CA ASP A 64 -13.93 -2.25 2.35
C ASP A 64 -12.75 -1.28 2.18
N PHE A 65 -11.64 -1.73 1.59
CA PHE A 65 -10.46 -0.90 1.32
C PHE A 65 -10.08 -0.95 -0.17
N SER A 66 -9.29 0.03 -0.61
CA SER A 66 -8.74 0.08 -1.96
C SER A 66 -7.24 0.39 -1.94
N PHE A 67 -6.46 -0.44 -2.65
CA PHE A 67 -5.03 -0.21 -2.88
C PHE A 67 -4.75 0.55 -4.18
N SER A 68 -5.74 0.79 -5.04
CA SER A 68 -5.55 1.50 -6.31
C SER A 68 -5.13 2.96 -6.08
N GLY A 69 -5.71 3.62 -5.08
CA GLY A 69 -5.31 4.96 -4.62
C GLY A 69 -3.88 5.00 -4.08
N LEU A 70 -3.50 4.01 -3.27
CA LEU A 70 -2.15 3.88 -2.72
C LEU A 70 -1.10 3.68 -3.82
N LYS A 71 -1.33 2.75 -4.76
CA LYS A 71 -0.46 2.54 -5.93
C LYS A 71 -0.26 3.82 -6.74
N THR A 72 -1.34 4.57 -6.93
CA THR A 72 -1.31 5.84 -7.68
C THR A 72 -0.50 6.91 -6.94
N ALA A 73 -0.64 6.99 -5.62
CA ALA A 73 0.14 7.90 -4.79
C ALA A 73 1.64 7.59 -4.85
N VAL A 74 2.02 6.30 -4.76
CA VAL A 74 3.42 5.86 -4.93
C VAL A 74 3.95 6.28 -6.29
N SER A 75 3.25 5.94 -7.38
CA SER A 75 3.67 6.30 -8.75
C SER A 75 3.89 7.82 -8.92
N ARG A 76 2.96 8.63 -8.39
CA ARG A 76 3.07 10.10 -8.41
C ARG A 76 4.27 10.60 -7.59
N TYR A 77 4.49 10.03 -6.42
CA TYR A 77 5.63 10.39 -5.58
C TYR A 77 6.96 10.14 -6.29
N LEU A 78 7.12 8.96 -6.91
CA LEU A 78 8.33 8.59 -7.64
C LEU A 78 8.59 9.53 -8.83
N ALA A 79 7.54 9.90 -9.57
CA ALA A 79 7.65 10.84 -10.69
C ALA A 79 8.05 12.26 -10.23
N ALA A 80 7.57 12.70 -9.06
CA ALA A 80 7.87 14.01 -8.51
C ALA A 80 9.23 14.09 -7.81
N ASN A 81 9.82 12.95 -7.42
CA ASN A 81 11.04 12.90 -6.62
C ASN A 81 12.10 11.98 -7.25
N PRO A 82 12.76 12.33 -8.37
CA PRO A 82 13.68 11.43 -9.07
C PRO A 82 14.84 10.87 -8.23
N SER A 83 15.21 11.57 -7.15
CA SER A 83 16.26 11.19 -6.19
C SER A 83 15.68 10.59 -4.89
N TYR A 84 14.53 9.93 -4.95
CA TYR A 84 13.91 9.30 -3.80
C TYR A 84 14.83 8.24 -3.18
N ASN A 85 14.76 8.08 -1.86
CA ASN A 85 15.34 6.91 -1.21
C ASN A 85 14.37 5.72 -1.41
N ARG A 86 14.83 4.70 -2.14
CA ARG A 86 14.01 3.53 -2.48
C ARG A 86 13.53 2.78 -1.23
N SER A 87 14.40 2.59 -0.24
CA SER A 87 14.07 1.89 1.00
C SER A 87 13.02 2.64 1.82
N ASP A 88 13.07 3.98 1.83
CA ASP A 88 12.05 4.81 2.48
C ASP A 88 10.68 4.68 1.79
N VAL A 89 10.65 4.58 0.45
CA VAL A 89 9.42 4.33 -0.30
C VAL A 89 8.86 2.94 0.03
N SER A 90 9.72 1.90 0.01
CA SER A 90 9.33 0.53 0.37
C SER A 90 8.75 0.47 1.78
N ALA A 91 9.43 1.06 2.77
CA ALA A 91 9.01 1.08 4.16
C ALA A 91 7.70 1.86 4.36
N SER A 92 7.59 3.07 3.80
CA SER A 92 6.39 3.89 3.94
C SER A 92 5.17 3.28 3.24
N PHE A 93 5.38 2.59 2.11
CA PHE A 93 4.33 1.85 1.42
C PHE A 93 3.87 0.64 2.25
N GLN A 94 4.82 -0.16 2.78
CA GLN A 94 4.51 -1.31 3.61
C GLN A 94 3.71 -0.90 4.85
N GLU A 95 4.12 0.19 5.52
CA GLU A 95 3.40 0.74 6.67
C GLU A 95 1.96 1.12 6.31
N ALA A 96 1.76 1.84 5.20
CA ALA A 96 0.42 2.22 4.75
C ALA A 96 -0.48 1.02 4.42
N VAL A 97 0.09 -0.08 3.92
CA VAL A 97 -0.68 -1.33 3.69
C VAL A 97 -1.04 -1.99 5.00
N VAL A 98 -0.10 -2.07 5.96
CA VAL A 98 -0.33 -2.66 7.28
C VAL A 98 -1.41 -1.89 8.03
N ASP A 99 -1.34 -0.56 8.05
CA ASP A 99 -2.36 0.31 8.67
C ASP A 99 -3.76 0.02 8.14
N VAL A 100 -3.91 -0.07 6.81
CA VAL A 100 -5.20 -0.34 6.17
C VAL A 100 -5.75 -1.72 6.55
N LEU A 101 -4.89 -2.71 6.74
CA LEU A 101 -5.29 -4.06 7.13
C LEU A 101 -5.61 -4.16 8.63
N LEU A 102 -4.92 -3.40 9.48
CA LEU A 102 -5.16 -3.37 10.94
C LEU A 102 -6.41 -2.58 11.31
N ASP A 103 -6.66 -1.43 10.68
CA ASP A 103 -7.84 -0.59 10.96
C ASP A 103 -9.17 -1.26 10.57
N LYS A 104 -9.14 -2.33 9.75
CA LYS A 104 -10.33 -3.03 9.24
C LYS A 104 -10.46 -4.48 9.72
N ALA A 105 -9.53 -4.96 10.57
CA ALA A 105 -9.59 -6.27 11.23
C ALA A 105 -10.43 -6.22 12.52
#